data_AF-A0A2S0LD77-F1
#
_entry.id   AF-A0A2S0LD77-F1
#
_cell.length_a   1.000
_cell.length_b   1.000
_cell.length_c   1.000
_cell.angle_alpha   90.00
_cell.angle_beta   90.00
_cell.angle_gamma   90.00
#
_symmetry.space_group_name_H-M   'P 1'
#
loop_
_entity.id
_entity.type
_entity.pdbx_description
1 polymer ?
#
loop_
_entity_poly.entity_id
_entity_poly.type
_entity_poly.pdbx_seq_one_letter_code
_entity_poly.pdbx_strand_id
1 'polypeptide(L)'
;MTIIDLIKLIKPIPELYIRKHSIFCFEAFVNGWHYRDTKEDVKASVLYTEFYEWLRKKYKINNTMGWANILYYKFETEEKALDEFFVLFNTFYKEKYKTSLW
;
A
#
# COMPACT_ATOMS: atom_id res chain seq x y z
N MET A 1 4.16 -2.24 -16.48
CA MET A 1 3.47 -1.43 -15.47
C MET A 1 3.94 -1.96 -14.13
N THR A 2 4.54 -1.15 -13.28
CA THR A 2 5.01 -1.54 -11.95
C THR A 2 3.88 -1.48 -10.92
N ILE A 3 4.10 -2.01 -9.70
CA ILE A 3 3.15 -1.83 -8.59
C ILE A 3 2.92 -0.35 -8.26
N ILE A 4 3.94 0.51 -8.44
CA ILE A 4 3.81 1.95 -8.24
C ILE A 4 2.88 2.55 -9.29
N ASP A 5 3.04 2.16 -10.55
CA ASP A 5 2.18 2.62 -11.64
C ASP A 5 0.74 2.16 -11.41
N LEU A 6 0.54 0.94 -10.93
CA LEU A 6 -0.78 0.42 -10.54
C LEU A 6 -1.40 1.25 -9.41
N ILE A 7 -0.65 1.53 -8.34
CA ILE A 7 -1.14 2.34 -7.21
C ILE A 7 -1.53 3.75 -7.68
N LYS A 8 -0.71 4.37 -8.54
CA LYS A 8 -1.02 5.68 -9.14
C LYS A 8 -2.29 5.66 -10.00
N LEU A 9 -2.53 4.56 -10.72
CA LEU A 9 -3.71 4.38 -11.54
C LEU A 9 -4.99 4.24 -10.70
N ILE A 10 -4.91 3.53 -9.57
CA ILE A 10 -6.05 3.26 -8.69
C ILE A 10 -6.39 4.48 -7.82
N LYS A 11 -5.39 5.19 -7.31
CA LYS A 11 -5.54 6.28 -6.32
C LYS A 11 -6.67 7.29 -6.64
N PRO A 12 -6.86 7.78 -7.87
CA PRO A 12 -7.85 8.82 -8.13
C PRO A 12 -9.29 8.39 -7.81
N ILE A 13 -9.63 7.12 -8.09
CA ILE A 13 -10.99 6.56 -7.88
C ILE A 13 -10.84 5.06 -7.52
N PRO A 14 -10.45 4.72 -6.28
CA PRO A 14 -10.19 3.33 -5.90
C PRO A 14 -11.39 2.41 -6.14
N GLU A 15 -12.60 2.87 -5.83
CA GLU A 15 -13.85 2.12 -5.93
C GLU A 15 -14.16 1.64 -7.35
N LEU A 16 -13.61 2.29 -8.38
CA LEU A 16 -13.72 1.82 -9.77
C LEU A 16 -13.07 0.44 -9.95
N TYR A 17 -12.00 0.16 -9.22
CA TYR A 17 -11.21 -1.07 -9.32
C TYR A 17 -11.60 -2.10 -8.27
N ILE A 18 -11.91 -1.65 -7.05
CA ILE A 18 -12.12 -2.53 -5.90
C ILE A 18 -13.55 -2.53 -5.34
N ARG A 19 -14.47 -1.78 -5.97
CA ARG A 19 -15.91 -1.63 -5.64
C ARG A 19 -16.23 -1.02 -4.27
N LYS A 20 -15.52 -1.40 -3.22
CA LYS A 20 -15.68 -0.89 -1.85
C LYS A 20 -14.44 -0.09 -1.48
N HIS A 21 -14.61 1.11 -0.93
CA HIS A 21 -13.52 1.92 -0.40
C HIS A 21 -12.94 1.25 0.86
N SER A 22 -11.99 0.34 0.67
CA SER A 22 -11.53 -0.56 1.72
C SER A 22 -10.06 -0.92 1.54
N ILE A 23 -9.29 -0.74 2.61
CA ILE A 23 -7.88 -1.14 2.63
C ILE A 23 -7.69 -2.64 2.34
N PHE A 24 -8.62 -3.50 2.76
CA PHE A 24 -8.54 -4.94 2.53
C PHE A 24 -8.96 -5.33 1.12
N CYS A 25 -9.99 -4.69 0.54
CA CYS A 25 -10.30 -4.88 -0.88
C CYS A 25 -9.14 -4.38 -1.77
N PHE A 26 -8.49 -3.28 -1.37
CA PHE A 26 -7.31 -2.76 -2.03
C PHE A 26 -6.12 -3.73 -1.96
N GLU A 27 -5.79 -4.23 -0.75
CA GLU A 27 -4.73 -5.24 -0.57
C GLU A 27 -5.00 -6.49 -1.41
N ALA A 28 -6.21 -7.04 -1.37
CA ALA A 28 -6.58 -8.22 -2.15
C ALA A 28 -6.40 -8.01 -3.66
N PHE A 29 -6.81 -6.84 -4.17
CA PHE A 29 -6.65 -6.48 -5.58
C PHE A 29 -5.18 -6.37 -5.97
N VAL A 30 -4.38 -5.66 -5.17
CA VAL A 30 -2.95 -5.47 -5.44
C VAL A 30 -2.19 -6.80 -5.36
N ASN A 31 -2.51 -7.66 -4.38
CA ASN A 31 -1.97 -9.01 -4.26
C ASN A 31 -2.30 -9.85 -5.51
N GLY A 32 -3.57 -9.89 -5.93
CA GLY A 32 -3.98 -10.62 -7.13
C GLY A 32 -3.28 -10.12 -8.40
N TRP A 33 -3.07 -8.80 -8.50
CA TRP A 33 -2.34 -8.22 -9.62
C TRP A 33 -0.85 -8.61 -9.61
N HIS A 34 -0.21 -8.61 -8.44
CA HIS A 34 1.20 -8.96 -8.24
C HIS A 34 1.46 -10.43 -8.57
N TYR A 35 0.66 -11.35 -8.04
CA TYR A 35 0.83 -12.79 -8.28
C TYR A 35 0.51 -13.26 -9.72
N ARG A 36 0.01 -12.37 -10.58
CA ARG A 36 -0.20 -12.68 -11.99
C ARG A 36 1.11 -12.89 -12.75
N ASP A 37 2.20 -12.22 -12.36
CA ASP A 37 3.49 -12.28 -13.05
C ASP A 37 4.66 -12.29 -12.05
N THR A 38 5.35 -13.41 -11.94
CA THR A 38 6.48 -13.57 -11.00
C THR A 38 7.68 -12.69 -11.33
N LYS A 39 7.76 -12.10 -12.52
CA LYS A 39 8.79 -11.08 -12.84
C LYS A 39 8.52 -9.74 -12.16
N GLU A 40 7.26 -9.46 -11.83
CA GLU A 40 6.87 -8.27 -11.07
C GLU A 40 7.28 -8.38 -9.58
N ASP A 41 7.63 -9.57 -9.08
CA ASP A 41 8.02 -9.76 -7.68
C ASP A 41 9.15 -8.86 -7.24
N VAL A 42 10.18 -8.74 -8.08
CA VAL A 42 11.34 -7.88 -7.81
C VAL A 42 10.94 -6.41 -7.70
N LYS A 43 9.88 -5.98 -8.40
CA LYS A 43 9.42 -4.59 -8.41
C LYS A 43 8.38 -4.28 -7.33
N ALA A 44 7.82 -5.31 -6.71
CA ALA A 44 6.84 -5.17 -5.65
C ALA A 44 7.47 -4.98 -4.26
N SER A 45 8.80 -5.12 -4.13
CA SER A 45 9.56 -4.92 -2.88
C SER A 45 9.27 -3.57 -2.22
N VAL A 46 9.04 -2.53 -3.02
CA VAL A 46 8.72 -1.18 -2.55
C VAL A 46 7.50 -1.17 -1.64
N LEU A 47 6.48 -1.99 -1.94
CA LEU A 47 5.25 -2.10 -1.15
C LEU A 47 5.41 -3.15 -0.03
N TYR A 48 5.78 -4.38 -0.40
CA TYR A 48 5.71 -5.52 0.52
C TYR A 48 6.89 -5.61 1.49
N THR A 49 8.03 -4.99 1.17
CA THR A 49 9.22 -5.00 2.04
C THR A 49 9.49 -3.61 2.57
N GLU A 50 9.68 -2.63 1.68
CA GLU A 50 10.25 -1.34 2.07
C GLU A 50 9.23 -0.45 2.79
N PHE A 51 8.02 -0.29 2.23
CA PHE A 51 6.93 0.43 2.87
C PHE A 51 6.45 -0.28 4.13
N TYR A 52 6.33 -1.61 4.09
CA TYR A 52 5.99 -2.43 5.24
C TYR A 52 6.95 -2.20 6.42
N GLU A 53 8.26 -2.30 6.21
CA GLU A 53 9.25 -2.08 7.28
C GLU A 53 9.27 -0.62 7.75
N TRP A 54 9.02 0.34 6.84
CA TRP A 54 8.87 1.75 7.22
C TRP A 54 7.66 1.96 8.14
N LEU A 55 6.51 1.36 7.84
CA LEU A 55 5.31 1.40 8.69
C LEU A 55 5.57 0.77 10.05
N ARG A 56 6.20 -0.41 10.08
CA ARG A 56 6.54 -1.10 11.33
C ARG A 56 7.40 -0.25 12.24
N LYS A 57 8.43 0.38 11.68
CA LYS A 57 9.31 1.29 12.43
C LYS A 57 8.54 2.54 12.92
N LYS A 58 7.72 3.14 12.06
CA LYS A 58 6.94 4.35 12.38
C LYS A 58 5.98 4.12 13.54
N TYR A 59 5.28 3.00 13.55
CA TYR A 59 4.25 2.68 14.55
C TYR A 59 4.72 1.74 15.65
N LYS A 60 6.01 1.38 15.70
CA LYS A 60 6.61 0.48 16.70
C LYS A 60 5.88 -0.88 16.79
N ILE A 61 5.55 -1.44 15.63
CA ILE A 61 4.83 -2.71 15.51
C ILE A 61 5.82 -3.89 15.52
N ASN A 62 5.67 -4.77 16.52
CA ASN A 62 6.56 -5.90 16.74
C ASN A 62 5.95 -7.26 16.32
N ASN A 63 4.69 -7.32 15.91
CA ASN A 63 4.05 -8.54 15.41
C ASN A 63 4.17 -8.67 13.89
N THR A 64 3.71 -9.79 13.33
CA THR A 64 3.87 -10.18 11.92
C THR A 64 2.65 -9.84 11.05
N MET A 65 1.91 -8.78 11.38
CA MET A 65 0.73 -8.40 10.60
C MET A 65 1.11 -7.66 9.30
N GLY A 66 0.41 -7.93 8.20
CA GLY A 66 0.65 -7.27 6.91
C GLY A 66 0.42 -5.75 6.94
N TRP A 67 0.93 -5.03 5.94
CA TRP A 67 0.86 -3.56 5.88
C TRP A 67 -0.58 -3.02 5.97
N ALA A 68 -1.56 -3.70 5.36
CA ALA A 68 -2.98 -3.32 5.44
C ALA A 68 -3.52 -3.45 6.88
N ASN A 69 -3.15 -4.53 7.58
CA ASN A 69 -3.53 -4.73 8.97
C ASN A 69 -2.89 -3.70 9.91
N ILE A 70 -1.65 -3.28 9.66
CA ILE A 70 -1.01 -2.18 10.42
C ILE A 70 -1.84 -0.90 10.29
N LEU A 71 -2.26 -0.57 9.06
CA LEU A 71 -3.05 0.63 8.78
C LEU A 71 -4.45 0.53 9.40
N TYR A 72 -5.14 -0.58 9.22
CA TYR A 72 -6.45 -0.81 9.85
C TYR A 72 -6.37 -0.72 11.38
N TYR A 73 -5.38 -1.36 12.00
CA TYR A 73 -5.15 -1.27 13.44
C TYR A 73 -4.92 0.17 13.90
N LYS A 74 -4.27 1.01 13.06
CA LYS A 74 -3.97 2.40 13.42
C LYS A 74 -5.13 3.38 13.20
N PHE A 75 -5.97 3.13 12.21
CA PHE A 75 -7.00 4.07 11.73
C PHE A 75 -8.44 3.59 11.94
N GLU A 76 -8.63 2.39 12.48
CA GLU A 76 -9.88 1.80 12.99
C GLU A 76 -10.99 1.50 11.97
N THR A 77 -10.97 2.15 10.79
CA THR A 77 -11.92 1.93 9.70
C THR A 77 -11.19 1.57 8.42
N GLU A 78 -11.81 0.75 7.57
CA GLU A 78 -11.23 0.33 6.30
C GLU A 78 -11.06 1.51 5.33
N GLU A 79 -12.02 2.45 5.36
CA GLU A 79 -12.05 3.64 4.53
C GLU A 79 -10.89 4.57 4.87
N LYS A 80 -10.78 4.96 6.15
CA LYS A 80 -9.71 5.83 6.62
C LYS A 80 -8.34 5.19 6.46
N ALA A 81 -8.23 3.87 6.66
CA ALA A 81 -6.98 3.16 6.43
C ALA A 81 -6.54 3.20 4.96
N LEU A 82 -7.49 3.22 4.00
CA LEU A 82 -7.19 3.37 2.59
C LEU A 82 -6.80 4.81 2.23
N ASP A 83 -7.48 5.81 2.76
CA ASP A 83 -7.07 7.21 2.57
C ASP A 83 -5.64 7.45 3.09
N GLU A 84 -5.37 6.97 4.30
CA GLU A 84 -4.08 7.10 4.96
C GLU A 84 -2.99 6.25 4.30
N PHE A 85 -3.35 5.11 3.69
CA PHE A 85 -2.41 4.34 2.87
C PHE A 85 -1.77 5.26 1.81
N PHE A 86 -2.57 6.00 1.05
CA PHE A 86 -2.04 6.87 0.01
C PHE A 86 -1.12 7.94 0.61
N VAL A 87 -1.58 8.67 1.64
CA VAL A 87 -0.77 9.72 2.30
C VAL A 87 0.56 9.18 2.80
N LEU A 88 0.54 8.05 3.50
CA LEU A 88 1.73 7.43 4.08
C LEU A 88 2.64 6.86 3.01
N PHE A 89 2.11 6.26 1.96
CA PHE A 89 2.90 5.71 0.87
C PHE A 89 3.66 6.83 0.13
N ASN A 90 3.02 7.98 -0.13
CA ASN A 90 3.69 9.13 -0.70
C ASN A 90 4.76 9.71 0.24
N THR A 91 4.47 9.77 1.53
CA THR A 91 5.42 10.25 2.56
C THR A 91 6.66 9.36 2.62
N PHE A 92 6.47 8.04 2.72
CA PHE A 92 7.53 7.05 2.65
C PHE A 92 8.37 7.21 1.37
N TYR A 93 7.71 7.32 0.23
CA TYR A 93 8.38 7.42 -1.06
C TYR A 93 9.25 8.69 -1.15
N LYS A 94 8.73 9.82 -0.67
CA LYS A 94 9.46 11.09 -0.58
C LYS A 94 10.64 11.03 0.37
N GLU A 95 10.49 10.43 1.54
CA GLU A 95 11.58 10.27 2.49
C GLU A 95 12.72 9.42 1.92
N LYS A 96 12.36 8.30 1.27
CA LYS A 96 13.30 7.30 0.78
C LYS A 96 13.98 7.68 -0.54
N TYR A 97 13.21 8.08 -1.53
CA TYR A 97 13.71 8.33 -2.89
C TYR A 97 13.86 9.81 -3.23
N LYS A 98 13.60 10.71 -2.27
CA LYS A 98 13.72 12.17 -2.42
C LYS A 98 12.84 12.75 -3.55
N THR A 99 11.74 12.08 -3.86
CA THR A 99 10.76 12.50 -4.87
C THR A 99 9.34 12.10 -4.47
N SER A 100 8.32 12.78 -5.01
CA SER A 100 6.91 12.50 -4.71
C SER A 100 6.30 11.56 -5.75
N LEU A 101 5.32 10.75 -5.35
CA LEU A 101 4.54 9.93 -6.29
C LEU A 101 3.45 10.75 -6.98
N TRP A 102 2.89 11.72 -6.25
CA TRP A 102 1.91 12.70 -6.70
C TRP A 102 2.09 14.02 -5.93
#